data_AF-K0HWY7-F1
#
_entry.id   AF-K0HWY7-F1
#
_cell.length_a   1.000
_cell.length_b   1.000
_cell.length_c   1.000
_cell.angle_alpha   90.00
_cell.angle_beta   90.00
_cell.angle_gamma   90.00
#
_symmetry.space_group_name_H-M   'P 1'
#
loop_
_entity.id
_entity.type
_entity.pdbx_description
1 polymer ?
#
loop_
_entity_poly.entity_id
_entity_poly.type
_entity_poly.pdbx_seq_one_letter_code
_entity_poly.pdbx_strand_id
1 'polypeptide(L)' 'MAVRSEGVLSVAQPVVMKAADETQLHDPFMRLDFTAAQMLMDELWHCGLRPTEGTGSAGSLAATERHLQDMRKLVFEGKP' A
#
# COMPACT_ATOMS: atom_id res chain seq x y z
N MET A 1 -10.81 -1.94 -15.34
CA MET A 1 -11.15 -3.25 -14.73
C MET A 1 -12.37 -3.80 -15.41
N ALA A 2 -12.32 -5.05 -15.88
CA ALA A 2 -13.45 -5.73 -16.48
C ALA A 2 -13.75 -7.00 -15.68
N VAL A 3 -15.02 -7.23 -15.34
CA VAL A 3 -15.48 -8.39 -14.58
C VAL A 3 -16.55 -9.09 -15.41
N ARG A 4 -16.44 -10.41 -15.52
CA ARG A 4 -17.42 -11.24 -16.22
C ARG A 4 -18.19 -12.06 -15.19
N SER A 5 -19.49 -11.84 -15.10
CA SER A 5 -20.40 -12.63 -14.27
C SER A 5 -21.67 -12.93 -15.06
N GLU A 6 -22.17 -14.17 -15.00
CA GLU A 6 -23.44 -14.59 -15.60
C GLU A 6 -23.62 -14.20 -17.10
N GLY A 7 -22.53 -14.28 -17.87
CA GLY A 7 -22.57 -13.96 -19.31
C GLY A 7 -22.47 -12.47 -19.64
N VAL A 8 -22.56 -11.58 -18.65
CA VAL A 8 -22.43 -10.13 -18.81
C VAL A 8 -20.98 -9.70 -18.57
N LEU A 9 -20.41 -8.97 -19.53
CA LEU A 9 -19.12 -8.30 -19.38
C LEU A 9 -19.37 -6.89 -18.82
N SER A 10 -18.93 -6.66 -17.59
CA SER A 10 -18.97 -5.34 -16.96
C SER A 10 -17.60 -4.68 -17.06
N VAL A 11 -17.55 -3.40 -17.40
CA VAL A 11 -16.30 -2.62 -17.49
C VAL A 11 -16.45 -1.34 -16.67
N ALA A 12 -15.42 -1.00 -15.90
CA ALA A 12 -15.40 0.24 -15.12
C ALA A 12 -15.35 1.48 -16.01
N GLN A 13 -16.07 2.53 -15.62
CA GLN A 13 -15.98 3.85 -16.24
C GLN A 13 -14.69 4.58 -15.82
N PRO A 14 -14.22 5.57 -16.60
CA PRO A 14 -13.12 6.44 -16.20
C PRO A 14 -13.40 7.17 -14.88
N VAL A 15 -12.41 7.25 -14.00
CA VAL A 15 -12.53 8.02 -12.74
C VAL A 15 -12.45 9.51 -13.06
N VAL A 16 -13.47 10.28 -12.63
CA VAL A 16 -13.53 11.73 -12.82
C VAL A 16 -13.46 12.40 -11.45
N MET A 17 -12.42 13.20 -11.23
CA MET A 17 -12.27 14.00 -10.02
C MET A 17 -13.23 15.20 -10.06
N LYS A 18 -13.90 15.48 -8.94
CA LYS A 18 -14.75 16.66 -8.77
C LYS A 18 -14.28 17.43 -7.56
N ALA A 19 -14.37 18.76 -7.63
CA ALA A 19 -14.18 19.61 -6.45
C ALA A 19 -15.24 19.26 -5.41
N ALA A 20 -14.82 19.04 -4.18
CA ALA A 20 -15.67 18.65 -3.08
C ALA A 20 -15.31 19.44 -1.83
N ASP A 21 -16.27 19.58 -0.92
CA ASP A 21 -16.06 20.24 0.37
C ASP A 21 -15.35 19.27 1.32
N GLU A 22 -14.24 19.70 1.94
CA GLU A 22 -13.45 18.90 2.88
C GLU A 22 -14.25 18.43 4.11
N THR A 23 -15.36 19.10 4.43
CA THR A 23 -16.23 18.76 5.56
C THR A 23 -17.30 17.72 5.23
N GLN A 24 -17.44 17.34 3.96
CA GLN A 24 -18.44 16.37 3.52
C GLN A 24 -17.89 14.95 3.56
N LEU A 25 -18.65 14.03 4.16
CA LEU A 25 -18.33 12.61 4.10
C LEU A 25 -18.67 12.08 2.70
N HIS A 26 -17.68 11.57 1.98
CA HIS A 26 -17.87 10.98 0.66
C HIS A 26 -17.89 9.46 0.72
N ASP A 27 -18.81 8.86 -0.03
CA ASP A 27 -18.74 7.41 -0.28
C ASP A 27 -17.45 7.07 -1.03
N PRO A 28 -16.84 5.90 -0.74
CA PRO A 28 -15.64 5.47 -1.45
C PRO A 28 -15.95 5.31 -2.95
N PHE A 29 -14.97 5.69 -3.79
CA PHE A 29 -15.15 5.62 -5.25
C PHE A 29 -15.36 4.19 -5.78
N MET A 30 -14.91 3.18 -5.01
CA MET A 30 -15.05 1.77 -5.33
C MET A 30 -15.03 0.94 -4.05
N ARG A 31 -15.80 -0.14 -4.04
CA ARG A 31 -15.73 -1.21 -3.03
C ARG A 31 -15.31 -2.49 -3.75
N LEU A 32 -14.29 -3.16 -3.22
CA LEU A 32 -13.75 -4.40 -3.77
C LEU A 32 -13.86 -5.51 -2.74
N ASP A 33 -14.15 -6.72 -3.19
CA ASP A 33 -13.88 -7.90 -2.37
C ASP A 33 -12.37 -8.15 -2.28
N PHE A 34 -11.98 -9.07 -1.41
CA PHE A 34 -10.56 -9.37 -1.16
C PHE A 34 -9.84 -9.87 -2.42
N THR A 35 -10.47 -10.74 -3.20
CA THR A 35 -9.88 -11.33 -4.40
C THR A 35 -9.62 -10.26 -5.46
N ALA A 36 -10.62 -9.42 -5.73
CA ALA A 36 -10.50 -8.32 -6.69
C ALA A 36 -9.48 -7.27 -6.22
N ALA A 37 -9.41 -7.02 -4.90
CA ALA A 37 -8.41 -6.12 -4.34
C ALA A 37 -6.98 -6.66 -4.51
N GLN A 38 -6.75 -7.95 -4.27
CA GLN A 38 -5.43 -8.58 -4.51
C GLN A 38 -5.03 -8.51 -5.98
N MET A 39 -5.93 -8.88 -6.89
CA MET A 39 -5.67 -8.78 -8.33
C MET A 39 -5.31 -7.35 -8.77
N LEU A 40 -6.02 -6.34 -8.25
CA LEU A 40 -5.70 -4.94 -8.52
C LEU A 40 -4.29 -4.59 -8.01
N MET A 41 -3.94 -4.99 -6.79
CA MET A 41 -2.62 -4.73 -6.21
C MET A 41 -1.50 -5.40 -7.03
N ASP A 42 -1.72 -6.62 -7.51
CA ASP A 42 -0.77 -7.32 -8.36
C ASP A 42 -0.57 -6.60 -9.70
N GLU A 43 -1.64 -6.15 -10.35
CA GLU A 43 -1.54 -5.38 -11.60
C GLU A 43 -0.82 -4.04 -11.41
N LEU A 44 -1.07 -3.35 -10.29
CA LEU A 44 -0.33 -2.14 -9.93
C LEU A 44 1.16 -2.45 -9.72
N TRP A 45 1.48 -3.57 -9.07
CA TRP A 45 2.85 -4.02 -8.92
C TRP A 45 3.52 -4.29 -10.27
N HIS A 46 2.86 -5.01 -11.17
CA HIS A 46 3.37 -5.33 -12.51
C HIS A 46 3.58 -4.10 -13.39
N CYS A 47 2.78 -3.03 -13.21
CA CYS A 47 2.98 -1.77 -13.92
C CYS A 47 4.06 -0.86 -13.29
N GLY A 48 4.73 -1.34 -12.24
CA GLY A 48 5.80 -0.64 -11.53
C GLY A 48 5.31 0.28 -10.41
N LEU A 49 4.00 0.33 -10.15
CA LEU A 49 3.41 1.06 -9.03
C LEU A 49 3.46 0.21 -7.76
N ARG A 50 4.58 0.27 -7.06
CA ARG A 50 4.75 -0.35 -5.74
C ARG A 50 4.41 0.65 -4.63
N PRO A 51 3.90 0.20 -3.48
CA PRO A 51 3.87 1.02 -2.28
C PRO A 51 5.27 1.56 -1.99
N THR A 52 5.41 2.88 -1.82
CA THR A 52 6.68 3.51 -1.44
C THR A 52 7.22 2.97 -0.12
N GLU A 53 6.31 2.54 0.76
CA GLU A 53 6.61 1.80 1.97
C GLU A 53 5.98 0.40 1.90
N GLY A 54 6.63 -0.52 1.18
CA GLY A 54 6.36 -1.95 1.30
C GLY A 54 6.73 -2.42 2.72
N THR A 55 5.71 -2.67 3.54
CA THR A 55 5.73 -2.94 4.99
C THR A 55 6.36 -4.28 5.40
N GLY A 56 7.49 -4.65 4.80
CA GLY A 56 8.25 -5.85 5.21
C GLY A 56 9.74 -5.58 5.37
N SER A 57 10.36 -4.84 4.44
CA SER A 57 11.81 -4.62 4.47
C SER A 57 12.21 -3.33 5.17
N ALA A 58 11.48 -2.21 4.99
CA ALA A 58 11.85 -0.93 5.57
C ALA A 58 11.81 -0.95 7.11
N GLY A 59 10.76 -1.52 7.70
CA GLY A 59 10.64 -1.68 9.16
C GLY A 59 11.65 -2.67 9.72
N SER A 60 11.86 -3.81 9.06
CA SER A 60 12.83 -4.84 9.50
C SER A 60 14.28 -4.34 9.41
N LEU A 61 14.62 -3.60 8.35
CA LEU A 61 15.93 -2.94 8.19
C LEU A 61 16.12 -1.87 9.25
N ALA A 62 15.13 -0.99 9.46
CA ALA A 62 15.21 0.05 10.48
C ALA A 62 15.34 -0.53 11.90
N ALA A 63 14.66 -1.64 12.20
CA ALA A 63 14.79 -2.36 13.46
C ALA A 63 16.19 -2.98 13.61
N THR A 64 16.73 -3.55 12.54
CA THR A 64 18.09 -4.13 12.51
C THR A 64 19.15 -3.04 12.68
N GLU A 65 19.01 -1.90 12.02
CA GLU A 65 19.92 -0.76 12.14
C GLU A 65 19.92 -0.18 13.57
N ARG A 66 18.74 0.00 14.18
CA ARG A 66 18.63 0.43 15.58
C ARG A 66 19.31 -0.56 16.52
N HIS A 67 19.09 -1.85 16.31
CA HIS A 67 19.72 -2.88 17.12
C HIS A 67 21.25 -2.86 17.00
N LEU A 68 21.79 -2.71 15.79
CA LEU A 68 23.24 -2.58 15.57
C LEU A 68 23.83 -1.32 16.22
N GLN A 69 23.10 -0.20 16.19
CA GLN A 69 23.50 1.03 16.86
C GLN A 69 23.57 0.84 18.38
N ASP A 70 22.59 0.18 18.98
CA ASP A 70 22.59 -0.12 20.41
C ASP A 70 23.75 -1.04 20.80
N MET A 71 24.03 -2.08 20.00
CA MET A 71 25.20 -2.95 20.22
C MET A 71 26.52 -2.17 20.12
N ARG A 72 26.63 -1.26 19.15
CA ARG A 72 27.81 -0.41 19.00
C ARG A 72 27.99 0.51 20.22
N LYS A 73 26.90 1.11 20.70
CA LYS A 73 26.90 1.97 21.88
C LYS A 73 27.40 1.23 23.13
N LEU A 74 26.92 0.00 23.35
CA LEU A 74 27.39 -0.82 24.48
C LEU A 74 28.89 -1.12 24.42
N VAL A 75 29.43 -1.39 23.22
CA VAL A 75 30.84 -1.77 23.05
C VAL A 75 31.79 -0.57 23.12
N PHE A 76 31.39 0.58 22.56
CA PHE A 76 32.30 1.72 22.35
C PHE A 76 32.02 2.93 23.24
N GLU A 77 30.81 3.09 23.77
CA GLU A 77 30.42 4.23 24.63
C GLU A 77 30.17 3.80 26.09
N GLY A 78 30.18 2.48 26.37
CA GLY A 78 29.97 1.90 27.70
C GLY A 78 31.21 1.72 28.56
N LYS A 79 32.31 2.43 28.29
CA LYS A 79 33.49 2.45 29.19
C LYS A 79 33.54 3.75 30.01
N PRO A 80 33.87 3.68 31.31
CA PRO A 80 34.16 4.87 32.11
C PRO A 80 35.37 5.64 31.56
#